data_AF-A0A8T4AKL2-F1
#
_entry.id   AF-A0A8T4AKL2-F1
#
_cell.length_a   1.000
_cell.length_b   1.000
_cell.length_c   1.000
_cell.angle_alpha   90.00
_cell.angle_beta   90.00
_cell.angle_gamma   90.00
#
_symmetry.space_group_name_H-M   'P 1'
#
loop_
_entity.id
_entity.type
_entity.pdbx_description
1 polymer ?
#
loop_
_entity_poly.entity_id
_entity_poly.type
_entity_poly.pdbx_seq_one_letter_code
_entity_poly.pdbx_strand_id
1 'polypeptide(L)'
;MGGNRDGSSRVSAQDVLNGPDGSLAGTDGFLVTPLRMTMEMHMFGAMYAVNDKLTLMGMLPYVKLSMDHVTRTGANFTTKAEGVGDVRVGGMYKFYDGDGQRWHANFGLSVPTGDIDTRDTTPMGANSLLPYPMRLGSGTYDIMPGVT
;
A
#
# COMPACT_ATOMS: atom_id res chain seq x y z
N MET A 1 6.87 8.32 1.78
CA MET A 1 5.81 9.12 1.10
C MET A 1 6.43 10.38 0.51
N GLY A 2 5.87 10.92 -0.58
CA GLY A 2 6.39 12.10 -1.29
C GLY A 2 5.97 13.47 -0.72
N GLY A 3 5.40 13.49 0.49
CA GLY A 3 4.80 14.67 1.13
C GLY A 3 3.39 15.00 0.60
N ASN A 4 2.69 15.92 1.27
CA ASN A 4 1.39 16.42 0.83
C ASN A 4 1.53 17.21 -0.47
N ARG A 5 0.51 17.10 -1.34
CA ARG A 5 0.50 17.76 -2.64
C ARG A 5 -0.88 18.28 -2.98
N ASP A 6 -0.90 19.41 -3.68
CA ASP A 6 -2.04 19.89 -4.45
C ASP A 6 -1.64 19.92 -5.93
N GLY A 7 -2.26 19.05 -6.73
CA GLY A 7 -1.82 18.75 -8.09
C GLY A 7 -0.35 18.30 -8.15
N SER A 8 0.48 19.07 -8.84
CA SER A 8 1.93 18.83 -8.95
C SER A 8 2.77 19.58 -7.90
N SER A 9 2.14 20.45 -7.10
CA SER A 9 2.82 21.29 -6.10
C SER A 9 2.91 20.57 -4.75
N ARG A 10 4.01 20.77 -4.02
CA ARG A 10 4.11 20.30 -2.63
C ARG A 10 3.50 21.35 -1.71
N VAL A 11 2.74 20.90 -0.72
CA VAL A 11 2.12 21.76 0.29
C VAL A 11 2.56 21.33 1.68
N SER A 12 2.66 22.26 2.62
CA SER A 12 3.02 21.92 4.00
C SER A 12 1.82 21.32 4.73
N ALA A 13 2.07 20.64 5.86
CA ALA A 13 1.00 20.18 6.74
C ALA A 13 0.13 21.35 7.23
N GLN A 14 0.73 22.52 7.47
CA GLN A 14 0.01 23.70 7.93
C GLN A 14 -0.94 24.24 6.84
N ASP A 15 -0.50 24.28 5.59
CA ASP A 15 -1.35 24.74 4.47
C ASP A 15 -2.54 23.81 4.26
N VAL A 16 -2.33 22.50 4.40
CA VAL A 16 -3.41 21.49 4.32
C VAL A 16 -4.44 21.66 5.45
N LEU A 17 -3.98 21.99 6.66
CA LEU A 17 -4.84 22.18 7.83
C LEU A 17 -5.59 23.52 7.82
N ASN A 18 -4.96 24.57 7.29
CA ASN A 18 -5.53 25.92 7.25
C ASN A 18 -6.50 26.12 6.08
N GLY A 19 -6.33 25.37 4.98
CA GLY A 19 -7.13 25.56 3.78
C GLY A 19 -6.70 26.79 2.94
N PRO A 20 -7.40 27.07 1.83
CA PRO A 20 -6.97 28.06 0.82
C PRO A 20 -6.92 29.51 1.32
N ASP A 21 -7.69 29.83 2.36
CA ASP A 21 -7.76 31.16 2.98
C ASP A 21 -6.66 31.38 4.05
N GLY A 22 -5.88 30.33 4.35
CA GLY A 22 -4.80 30.37 5.34
C GLY A 22 -5.28 30.53 6.78
N SER A 23 -6.59 30.42 7.05
CA SER A 23 -7.14 30.72 8.37
C SER A 23 -7.37 29.46 9.20
N LEU A 24 -6.89 29.47 10.45
CA LEU A 24 -7.19 28.38 11.42
C LEU A 24 -8.70 28.29 11.75
N ALA A 25 -9.46 29.35 11.46
CA ALA A 25 -10.89 29.48 11.69
C ALA A 25 -11.75 29.06 10.48
N GLY A 26 -11.13 28.81 9.32
CA GLY A 26 -11.80 28.45 8.08
C GLY A 26 -12.43 27.05 8.16
N THR A 27 -13.56 26.86 7.47
CA THR A 27 -14.23 25.56 7.33
C THR A 27 -13.63 24.68 6.25
N ASP A 28 -12.68 25.22 5.48
CA ASP A 28 -12.28 24.65 4.19
C ASP A 28 -10.98 23.83 4.27
N GLY A 29 -10.27 23.89 5.40
CA GLY A 29 -9.07 23.08 5.68
C GLY A 29 -9.41 21.67 6.20
N PHE A 30 -8.50 20.72 5.99
CA PHE A 30 -8.67 19.35 6.50
C PHE A 30 -8.45 19.28 8.02
N LEU A 31 -9.21 18.42 8.70
CA LEU A 31 -9.10 18.24 10.16
C LEU A 31 -7.83 17.51 10.59
N VAL A 32 -7.29 16.67 9.70
CA VAL A 32 -6.13 15.80 9.94
C VAL A 32 -5.31 15.76 8.67
N THR A 33 -3.99 15.82 8.81
CA THR A 33 -3.07 15.56 7.71
C THR A 33 -2.06 14.47 8.09
N PRO A 34 -1.72 13.56 7.16
CA PRO A 34 -0.61 12.64 7.36
C PRO A 34 0.73 13.41 7.30
N LEU A 35 1.74 12.90 7.99
CA LEU A 35 3.10 13.43 8.01
C LEU A 35 4.07 12.44 7.38
N ARG A 36 4.10 11.23 7.94
CA ARG A 36 5.04 10.19 7.55
C ARG A 36 4.38 8.84 7.67
N MET A 37 4.72 7.97 6.73
CA MET A 37 4.24 6.60 6.71
C MET A 37 5.46 5.67 6.63
N THR A 38 5.52 4.73 7.58
CA THR A 38 6.48 3.64 7.61
C THR A 38 5.76 2.36 7.23
N MET A 39 6.32 1.63 6.26
CA MET A 39 5.79 0.38 5.76
C MET A 39 6.83 -0.72 6.00
N GLU A 40 6.40 -1.80 6.63
CA GLU A 40 7.19 -3.01 6.83
C GLU A 40 6.41 -4.17 6.22
N MET A 41 7.09 -5.02 5.45
CA MET A 41 6.45 -6.16 4.78
C MET A 41 7.35 -7.39 4.92
N HIS A 42 6.81 -8.44 5.53
CA HIS A 42 7.41 -9.77 5.51
C HIS A 42 6.79 -10.57 4.37
N MET A 43 7.61 -10.90 3.37
CA MET A 43 7.18 -11.70 2.22
C MET A 43 7.53 -13.17 2.45
N PHE A 44 6.52 -14.00 2.66
CA PHE A 44 6.69 -15.45 2.69
C PHE A 44 6.43 -16.00 1.28
N GLY A 45 7.40 -16.69 0.71
CA GLY A 45 7.30 -17.19 -0.66
C GLY A 45 7.71 -18.65 -0.76
N ALA A 46 7.03 -19.37 -1.65
CA ALA A 46 7.42 -20.71 -2.08
C ALA A 46 7.43 -20.76 -3.61
N MET A 47 8.44 -21.44 -4.15
CA MET A 47 8.56 -21.68 -5.59
C MET A 47 8.74 -23.18 -5.82
N TYR A 48 8.10 -23.69 -6.87
CA TYR A 48 8.19 -25.09 -7.25
C TYR A 48 8.35 -25.23 -8.76
N ALA A 49 9.50 -25.75 -9.18
CA ALA A 49 9.76 -26.08 -10.58
C ALA A 49 9.07 -27.42 -10.91
N VAL A 50 7.98 -27.35 -11.67
CA VAL A 50 7.24 -28.53 -12.12
C VAL A 50 8.06 -29.28 -13.17
N ASN A 51 8.78 -28.54 -14.02
CA ASN A 51 9.74 -29.05 -15.00
C ASN A 51 10.72 -27.94 -15.41
N ASP A 52 11.64 -28.23 -16.34
CA ASP A 52 12.68 -27.28 -16.81
C ASP A 52 12.13 -26.03 -17.52
N LYS A 53 10.83 -25.98 -17.79
CA LYS A 53 10.16 -24.87 -18.48
C LYS A 53 9.15 -24.14 -17.60
N LEU A 54 8.62 -24.75 -16.53
CA LEU A 54 7.52 -24.20 -15.75
C LEU A 54 7.84 -24.19 -14.26
N THR A 55 7.85 -22.99 -13.69
CA THR A 55 7.98 -22.76 -12.25
C THR A 55 6.69 -22.11 -11.75
N LEU A 56 6.12 -22.65 -10.68
CA LEU A 56 4.99 -22.06 -9.96
C LEU A 56 5.50 -21.30 -8.74
N MET A 57 4.79 -20.25 -8.36
CA MET A 57 5.13 -19.37 -7.25
C MET A 57 3.88 -19.00 -6.44
N GLY A 58 4.00 -19.06 -5.12
CA GLY A 58 3.02 -18.55 -4.18
C GLY A 58 3.69 -17.59 -3.20
N MET A 59 3.09 -16.43 -2.97
CA MET A 59 3.60 -15.38 -2.11
C MET A 59 2.49 -14.88 -1.17
N LEU A 60 2.82 -14.84 0.11
CA LEU A 60 1.97 -14.39 1.21
C LEU A 60 2.65 -13.20 1.90
N PRO A 61 2.19 -11.96 1.65
CA PRO A 61 2.68 -10.79 2.36
C PRO A 61 2.04 -10.67 3.75
N TYR A 62 2.85 -10.40 4.77
CA TYR A 62 2.39 -9.84 6.05
C TYR A 62 2.87 -8.40 6.14
N VAL A 63 1.94 -7.46 6.20
CA VAL A 63 2.19 -6.01 6.08
C VAL A 63 1.95 -5.35 7.44
N LYS A 64 2.81 -4.42 7.83
CA LYS A 64 2.64 -3.51 8.97
C LYS A 64 2.81 -2.08 8.47
N LEU A 65 1.82 -1.24 8.76
CA LEU A 65 1.75 0.16 8.37
C LEU A 65 1.65 1.00 9.64
N SER A 66 2.45 2.06 9.70
CA SER A 66 2.40 3.04 10.78
C SER A 66 2.42 4.43 10.16
N MET A 67 1.40 5.23 10.44
CA MET A 67 1.27 6.59 9.90
C MET A 67 1.13 7.62 11.00
N ASP A 68 2.05 8.58 10.99
CA ASP A 68 2.05 9.73 11.88
C ASP A 68 1.16 10.82 11.28
N HIS A 69 0.32 11.44 12.11
CA HIS A 69 -0.63 12.47 11.74
C HIS A 69 -0.53 13.67 12.66
N VAL A 70 -0.94 14.83 12.14
CA VAL A 70 -1.21 16.02 12.95
C VAL A 70 -2.63 16.50 12.69
N THR A 71 -3.34 16.83 13.76
CA THR A 71 -4.67 17.42 13.73
C THR A 71 -4.60 18.93 13.56
N ARG A 72 -5.71 19.56 13.16
CA ARG A 72 -5.81 21.03 13.07
C ARG A 72 -5.53 21.74 14.39
N THR A 73 -5.77 21.09 15.53
CA THR A 73 -5.46 21.64 16.86
C THR A 73 -3.99 21.46 17.26
N GLY A 74 -3.15 20.94 16.37
CA GLY A 74 -1.72 20.70 16.61
C GLY A 74 -1.42 19.41 17.38
N ALA A 75 -2.42 18.59 17.69
CA ALA A 75 -2.20 17.30 18.36
C ALA A 75 -1.68 16.27 17.37
N ASN A 76 -0.58 15.60 17.74
CA ASN A 76 -0.01 14.49 16.97
C ASN A 76 -0.58 13.15 17.43
N PHE A 77 -0.80 12.25 16.49
CA PHE A 77 -1.19 10.88 16.78
C PHE A 77 -0.69 9.93 15.70
N THR A 78 -0.58 8.64 16.04
CA THR A 78 -0.12 7.61 15.10
C THR A 78 -1.19 6.54 14.99
N THR A 79 -1.52 6.14 13.76
CA THR A 79 -2.39 5.00 13.48
C THR A 79 -1.57 3.83 12.99
N LYS A 80 -2.00 2.61 13.34
CA LYS A 80 -1.31 1.38 12.93
C LYS A 80 -2.28 0.41 12.27
N ALA A 81 -1.77 -0.35 11.32
CA ALA A 81 -2.48 -1.43 10.65
C ALA A 81 -1.52 -2.58 10.41
N GLU A 82 -1.92 -3.81 10.74
CA GLU A 82 -1.10 -4.99 10.48
C GLU A 82 -1.95 -6.20 10.13
N GLY A 83 -1.42 -7.05 9.24
CA GLY A 83 -2.08 -8.28 8.86
C GLY A 83 -1.58 -8.83 7.54
N VAL A 84 -2.28 -9.86 7.07
CA VAL A 84 -2.00 -10.47 5.77
C VAL A 84 -2.50 -9.54 4.67
N GLY A 85 -1.66 -9.29 3.67
CA GLY A 85 -2.06 -8.54 2.47
C GLY A 85 -2.64 -9.44 1.39
N ASP A 86 -2.61 -8.96 0.16
CA ASP A 86 -3.12 -9.75 -0.98
C ASP A 86 -2.16 -10.90 -1.33
N VAL A 87 -2.69 -12.12 -1.31
CA VAL A 87 -1.97 -13.33 -1.72
C VAL A 87 -1.68 -13.26 -3.22
N ARG A 88 -0.44 -13.52 -3.60
CA ARG A 88 -0.04 -13.58 -5.02
C ARG A 88 0.30 -15.00 -5.40
N VAL A 89 -0.32 -15.49 -6.45
CA VAL A 89 -0.02 -16.78 -7.06
C VAL A 89 0.36 -16.56 -8.51
N GLY A 90 1.26 -17.37 -9.04
CA GLY A 90 1.69 -17.20 -10.42
C GLY A 90 2.67 -18.27 -10.86
N GLY A 91 3.27 -18.02 -12.01
CA GLY A 91 4.31 -18.87 -12.55
C GLY A 91 5.14 -18.16 -13.61
N MET A 92 6.23 -18.81 -13.92
CA MET A 92 7.19 -18.41 -14.93
C MET A 92 7.34 -19.56 -15.92
N TYR A 93 7.18 -19.26 -17.20
CA TYR A 93 7.31 -20.20 -18.30
C TYR A 93 8.50 -19.82 -19.19
N LYS A 94 9.52 -20.66 -19.23
CA LYS A 94 10.67 -20.51 -20.12
C LYS A 94 10.30 -20.96 -21.53
N PHE A 95 10.20 -20.02 -22.45
CA PHE A 95 9.84 -20.32 -23.85
C PHE A 95 11.03 -20.29 -24.81
N TYR A 96 12.16 -19.70 -24.41
CA TYR A 96 13.40 -19.74 -25.18
C TYR A 96 14.62 -19.91 -24.26
N ASP A 97 15.56 -20.74 -24.70
CA ASP A 97 16.85 -21.00 -24.06
C ASP A 97 17.86 -21.34 -25.16
N GLY A 98 18.74 -20.39 -25.52
CA GLY A 98 19.66 -20.51 -26.66
C GLY A 98 20.61 -19.32 -26.78
N ASP A 99 21.80 -19.52 -27.35
CA ASP A 99 22.82 -18.47 -27.59
C ASP A 99 23.16 -17.61 -26.36
N GLY A 100 23.11 -18.20 -25.16
CA GLY A 100 23.32 -17.50 -23.88
C GLY A 100 22.15 -16.61 -23.43
N GLN A 101 21.03 -16.62 -24.15
CA GLN A 101 19.81 -15.90 -23.82
C GLN A 101 18.74 -16.85 -23.28
N ARG A 102 17.98 -16.36 -22.29
CA ARG A 102 16.80 -17.06 -21.76
C ARG A 102 15.65 -16.08 -21.67
N TRP A 103 14.52 -16.49 -22.20
CA TRP A 103 13.30 -15.69 -22.16
C TRP A 103 12.23 -16.42 -21.37
N HIS A 104 11.58 -15.68 -20.48
CA HIS A 104 10.52 -16.18 -19.62
C HIS A 104 9.27 -15.33 -19.76
N ALA A 105 8.13 -16.00 -19.89
CA ALA A 105 6.82 -15.39 -19.74
C ALA A 105 6.37 -15.57 -18.29
N ASN A 106 6.02 -14.48 -17.63
CA ASN A 106 5.51 -14.44 -16.26
C ASN A 106 4.00 -14.24 -16.32
N PHE A 107 3.28 -15.00 -15.50
CA PHE A 107 1.86 -14.81 -15.26
C PHE A 107 1.61 -14.85 -13.77
N GLY A 108 0.85 -13.87 -13.27
CA GLY A 108 0.50 -13.79 -11.86
C GLY A 108 -0.92 -13.28 -11.67
N LEU A 109 -1.49 -13.66 -10.54
CA LEU A 109 -2.77 -13.19 -10.04
C LEU A 109 -2.59 -12.78 -8.57
N SER A 110 -2.97 -11.55 -8.26
CA SER A 110 -3.17 -11.06 -6.90
C SER A 110 -4.62 -11.35 -6.51
N VAL A 111 -4.82 -12.01 -5.37
CA VAL A 111 -6.12 -12.34 -4.81
C VAL A 111 -6.38 -11.41 -3.63
N PRO A 112 -7.54 -10.72 -3.57
CA PRO A 112 -7.83 -9.70 -2.56
C PRO A 112 -8.18 -10.32 -1.21
N THR A 113 -7.18 -10.91 -0.54
CA THR A 113 -7.30 -11.49 0.80
C THR A 113 -6.98 -10.48 1.90
N GLY A 114 -6.35 -9.36 1.56
CA GLY A 114 -6.02 -8.34 2.54
C GLY A 114 -7.24 -7.57 3.00
N ASP A 115 -7.20 -7.12 4.25
CA ASP A 115 -8.29 -6.32 4.82
C ASP A 115 -8.37 -4.92 4.19
N ILE A 116 -9.58 -4.52 3.82
CA ILE A 116 -9.90 -3.21 3.22
C ILE A 116 -10.69 -2.31 4.17
N ASP A 117 -11.18 -2.85 5.29
CA ASP A 117 -11.97 -2.13 6.29
C ASP A 117 -11.18 -1.93 7.58
N THR A 118 -9.88 -1.68 7.41
CA THR A 118 -8.93 -1.53 8.52
C THR A 118 -9.29 -0.34 9.40
N ARG A 119 -9.39 -0.58 10.71
CA ARG A 119 -9.85 0.41 11.69
C ARG A 119 -8.85 0.56 12.81
N ASP A 120 -8.80 1.76 13.37
CA ASP A 120 -8.00 2.08 14.56
C ASP A 120 -8.72 3.16 15.40
N THR A 121 -8.24 3.38 16.62
CA THR A 121 -8.66 4.50 17.45
C THR A 121 -8.00 5.77 16.97
N THR A 122 -8.81 6.76 16.60
CA THR A 122 -8.33 8.08 16.18
C THR A 122 -8.89 9.16 17.11
N PRO A 123 -8.33 10.38 17.11
CA PRO A 123 -8.91 11.51 17.83
C PRO A 123 -10.35 11.85 17.42
N MET A 124 -10.83 11.34 16.28
CA MET A 124 -12.20 11.54 15.81
C MET A 124 -13.19 10.47 16.31
N GLY A 125 -12.70 9.37 16.89
CA GLY A 125 -13.55 8.31 17.44
C GLY A 125 -12.82 6.97 17.60
N ALA A 126 -13.35 6.15 18.49
CA ALA A 126 -12.93 4.76 18.62
C ALA A 126 -13.37 3.97 17.37
N ASN A 127 -12.52 3.05 16.90
CA ASN A 127 -12.81 2.16 15.77
C ASN A 127 -13.14 2.88 14.45
N SER A 128 -12.39 3.94 14.16
CA SER A 128 -12.53 4.74 12.93
C SER A 128 -11.89 4.02 11.75
N LEU A 129 -12.54 4.07 10.58
CA LEU A 129 -11.99 3.52 9.33
C LEU A 129 -10.74 4.30 8.93
N LEU A 130 -9.65 3.59 8.65
CA LEU A 130 -8.40 4.21 8.26
C LEU A 130 -8.40 4.66 6.79
N PRO A 131 -7.57 5.66 6.44
CA PRO A 131 -7.40 6.11 5.06
C PRO A 131 -6.94 5.00 4.11
N TYR A 132 -7.20 5.14 2.81
CA TYR A 132 -6.83 4.15 1.80
C TYR A 132 -5.38 3.63 1.86
N PRO A 133 -4.34 4.48 2.06
CA PRO A 133 -2.97 3.98 2.16
C PRO A 133 -2.71 3.04 3.34
N MET A 134 -3.58 3.06 4.36
CA MET A 134 -3.49 2.24 5.56
C MET A 134 -4.26 0.91 5.45
N ARG A 135 -4.89 0.63 4.31
CA ARG A 135 -5.57 -0.65 4.06
C ARG A 135 -4.54 -1.71 3.67
N LEU A 136 -4.76 -2.94 4.12
CA LEU A 136 -3.83 -4.06 3.93
C LEU A 136 -4.01 -4.76 2.58
N GLY A 137 -5.23 -4.73 2.03
CA GLY A 137 -5.57 -5.26 0.72
C GLY A 137 -5.95 -4.21 -0.31
N SER A 138 -5.90 -4.58 -1.58
CA SER A 138 -6.40 -3.78 -2.71
C SER A 138 -7.92 -3.83 -2.84
N GLY A 139 -8.52 -4.96 -2.46
CA GLY A 139 -9.93 -5.25 -2.72
C GLY A 139 -10.25 -5.65 -4.16
N THR A 140 -9.24 -5.85 -5.01
CA THR A 140 -9.40 -6.25 -6.42
C THR A 140 -8.58 -7.47 -6.78
N TYR A 141 -8.98 -8.16 -7.85
CA TYR A 141 -8.13 -9.15 -8.50
C TYR A 141 -7.22 -8.45 -9.49
N ASP A 142 -5.92 -8.62 -9.33
CA ASP A 142 -4.93 -7.98 -10.22
C ASP A 142 -4.20 -9.04 -11.05
N ILE A 143 -4.21 -8.88 -12.37
CA ILE A 143 -3.43 -9.72 -13.28
C ILE A 143 -2.04 -9.12 -13.50
N MET A 144 -1.01 -9.96 -13.48
CA MET A 144 0.39 -9.56 -13.55
C MET A 144 1.12 -10.30 -14.69
N PRO A 145 0.86 -9.94 -15.96
CA PRO A 145 1.62 -10.47 -17.09
C PRO A 145 2.99 -9.80 -17.20
N GLY A 146 4.02 -10.54 -17.60
CA GLY A 146 5.35 -9.98 -17.84
C GLY A 146 6.19 -10.85 -18.75
N VAL A 147 7.23 -10.27 -19.34
CA VAL A 147 8.25 -10.98 -20.12
C VAL A 147 9.61 -10.48 -19.66
N THR A 148 10.54 -11.40 -19.41
CA THR A 148 11.90 -11.11 -18.92
C THR A 148 12.92 -11.97 -19.64
#